data_AF-A0A0F8WH73-F1
#
_entry.id   AF-A0A0F8WH73-F1
#
_cell.length_a   1.000
_cell.length_b   1.000
_cell.length_c   1.000
_cell.angle_alpha   90.00
_cell.angle_beta   90.00
_cell.angle_gamma   90.00
#
_symmetry.space_group_name_H-M   'P 1'
#
loop_
_entity.id
_entity.type
_entity.pdbx_description
1 polymer ?
#
loop_
_entity_poly.entity_id
_entity_poly.type
_entity_poly.pdbx_seq_one_letter_code
_entity_poly.pdbx_strand_id
1 'polypeptide(L)' 'MLIIYITNDKTAKKPFGNYVYQVKVNTRTVARGEIKGHNRDDGWKTLVEKLLNRESIISEESDG' A
#
# COMPACT_ATOMS: atom_id res chain seq x y z
N MET A 1 -10.17 -16.29 -0.19
CA MET A 1 -9.24 -15.71 -1.18
C MET A 1 -8.85 -14.31 -0.73
N LEU A 2 -7.56 -13.99 -0.74
CA LEU A 2 -7.05 -12.64 -0.46
C LEU A 2 -6.48 -12.07 -1.76
N ILE A 3 -6.91 -10.86 -2.15
CA ILE A 3 -6.38 -10.16 -3.32
C ILE A 3 -5.97 -8.76 -2.90
N ILE A 4 -4.77 -8.34 -3.31
CA ILE A 4 -4.29 -6.98 -3.17
C ILE A 4 -4.18 -6.38 -4.57
N TYR A 5 -5.01 -5.39 -4.87
CA TYR A 5 -4.89 -4.58 -6.07
C TYR A 5 -3.92 -3.44 -5.77
N ILE A 6 -2.92 -3.25 -6.63
CA ILE A 6 -1.95 -2.15 -6.52
C ILE A 6 -1.87 -1.46 -7.87
N THR A 7 -2.22 -0.18 -7.91
CA THR A 7 -2.28 0.62 -9.13
C THR A 7 -1.33 1.81 -9.00
N ASN A 8 -0.41 1.97 -9.95
CA ASN A 8 0.46 3.15 -10.02
C ASN A 8 -0.38 4.39 -10.40
N ASP A 9 -0.33 5.43 -9.57
CA ASP A 9 -1.11 6.67 -9.76
C ASP A 9 -0.49 7.65 -10.77
N LYS A 10 0.70 7.32 -11.29
CA LYS A 10 1.48 8.05 -12.30
C LYS A 10 1.98 9.43 -11.87
N THR A 11 1.91 9.76 -10.58
CA THR A 11 2.35 11.07 -10.06
C THR A 11 3.85 11.13 -9.73
N ALA A 12 4.50 10.00 -9.51
CA ALA A 12 5.92 9.94 -9.16
C ALA A 12 6.85 9.81 -10.37
N LYS A 13 7.98 10.52 -10.33
CA LYS A 13 9.08 10.40 -11.30
C LYS A 13 9.96 9.20 -10.99
N LYS A 14 10.53 8.58 -12.04
CA LYS A 14 11.51 7.49 -11.89
C LYS A 14 12.71 7.95 -11.03
N PRO A 15 13.26 7.07 -10.17
CA PRO A 15 12.91 5.65 -10.00
C PRO A 15 11.68 5.39 -9.13
N PHE A 16 11.14 6.40 -8.44
CA PHE A 16 10.07 6.26 -7.45
C PHE A 16 8.66 6.12 -8.05
N GLY A 17 7.83 5.33 -7.41
CA GLY A 17 6.42 5.10 -7.72
C GLY A 17 5.51 5.48 -6.55
N ASN A 18 4.36 6.05 -6.90
CA ASN A 18 3.24 6.28 -6.01
C ASN A 18 2.11 5.34 -6.45
N TYR A 19 1.44 4.73 -5.48
CA TYR A 19 0.46 3.68 -5.71
C TYR A 19 -0.79 3.90 -4.86
N VAL A 20 -1.93 3.51 -5.40
CA VAL A 20 -3.17 3.29 -4.67
C VAL A 20 -3.36 1.79 -4.52
N TYR A 21 -3.72 1.34 -3.32
CA TYR A 21 -3.98 -0.08 -3.05
C TYR A 21 -5.40 -0.33 -2.55
N GLN A 22 -5.87 -1.55 -2.79
CA GLN A 22 -7.13 -2.07 -2.27
C GLN A 22 -6.95 -3.54 -1.87
N VAL A 23 -7.24 -3.87 -0.61
CA VAL A 23 -7.21 -5.25 -0.10
C VAL A 23 -8.64 -5.80 -0.08
N LYS A 24 -8.83 -6.97 -0.70
CA LYS A 24 -10.12 -7.68 -0.71
C LYS A 24 -10.00 -9.07 -0.09
N VAL A 25 -10.94 -9.40 0.77
CA VAL A 25 -11.19 -10.77 1.25
C VAL A 25 -12.45 -11.27 0.56
N ASN A 26 -12.28 -12.26 -0.31
CA ASN A 26 -13.28 -12.71 -1.29
C ASN A 26 -13.73 -11.51 -2.16
N THR A 27 -14.98 -11.07 -2.04
CA THR A 27 -15.52 -9.92 -2.79
C THR A 27 -15.53 -8.62 -1.99
N ARG A 28 -15.30 -8.68 -0.66
CA ARG A 28 -15.39 -7.52 0.23
C ARG A 28 -14.06 -6.79 0.31
N THR A 29 -14.10 -5.47 0.16
CA THR A 29 -12.95 -4.60 0.45
C THR A 29 -12.79 -4.46 1.95
N VAL A 30 -11.60 -4.75 2.46
CA VAL A 30 -11.26 -4.65 3.89
C VAL A 30 -10.31 -3.50 4.19
N ALA A 31 -9.47 -3.11 3.23
CA ALA A 31 -8.58 -1.95 3.37
C ALA A 31 -8.37 -1.24 2.03
N ARG A 32 -8.07 0.05 2.10
CA ARG A 32 -7.68 0.88 0.96
C ARG A 32 -6.70 1.94 1.43
N GLY A 33 -5.81 2.37 0.57
CA GLY A 33 -4.91 3.46 0.90
C GLY A 33 -3.94 3.77 -0.21
N GLU A 34 -2.90 4.51 0.15
CA GLU A 34 -1.86 4.93 -0.76
C GLU A 34 -0.49 4.46 -0.26
N ILE A 35 0.45 4.31 -1.17
CA ILE A 35 1.88 4.12 -0.88
C ILE A 35 2.63 5.13 -1.72
N LYS A 36 3.37 6.04 -1.09
CA LYS A 36 4.12 7.09 -1.78
C LYS A 36 5.63 6.84 -1.70
N GLY A 37 6.35 7.24 -2.73
CA GLY A 37 7.81 7.22 -2.75
C GLY A 37 8.43 5.82 -2.67
N HIS A 38 7.76 4.77 -3.15
CA HIS A 38 8.37 3.45 -3.22
C HIS A 38 9.37 3.39 -4.38
N ASN A 39 10.62 3.03 -4.12
CA ASN A 39 11.60 2.81 -5.17
C ASN A 39 11.26 1.53 -5.93
N ARG A 40 11.04 1.63 -7.25
CA ARG A 40 10.59 0.51 -8.08
C ARG A 40 11.62 -0.63 -8.14
N ASP A 41 12.89 -0.30 -7.96
CA ASP A 41 13.98 -1.28 -8.02
C ASP A 41 14.00 -2.18 -6.77
N ASP A 42 13.36 -1.77 -5.67
CA ASP A 42 13.22 -2.57 -4.45
C ASP A 42 12.22 -3.74 -4.64
N GLY A 43 11.48 -3.76 -5.75
CA GLY A 43 10.54 -4.81 -6.13
C GLY A 43 9.22 -4.84 -5.35
N TRP A 44 8.31 -5.73 -5.76
CA TRP A 44 6.94 -5.76 -5.23
C TRP A 44 6.83 -6.23 -3.77
N LYS A 45 7.79 -7.01 -3.26
CA LYS A 45 7.74 -7.54 -1.90
C LYS A 45 7.85 -6.41 -0.86
N THR A 46 8.83 -5.54 -1.03
CA THR A 46 9.04 -4.36 -0.17
C THR A 46 7.89 -3.35 -0.28
N LEU A 47 7.24 -3.27 -1.45
CA LEU A 47 6.01 -2.49 -1.62
C LEU A 47 4.87 -3.01 -0.72
N VAL A 48 4.69 -4.33 -0.64
CA VAL A 48 3.68 -4.95 0.22
C VAL A 48 4.05 -4.84 1.70
N GLU A 49 5.32 -4.96 2.06
CA GLU A 49 5.79 -4.74 3.44
C GLU A 49 5.46 -3.33 3.94
N LYS A 50 5.62 -2.30 3.09
CA LYS A 50 5.21 -0.92 3.41
C LYS A 50 3.71 -0.77 3.66
N LEU A 51 2.88 -1.59 3.02
CA LEU A 51 1.43 -1.63 3.29
C LEU A 51 1.18 -2.18 4.69
N LEU A 52 1.81 -3.30 5.04
CA LEU A 52 1.65 -3.95 6.35
C LEU A 52 2.12 -3.06 7.51
N ASN A 53 3.25 -2.37 7.33
CA ASN A 53 3.84 -1.50 8.35
C ASN A 53 3.13 -0.14 8.49
N ARG A 54 2.20 0.20 7.60
CA ARG A 54 1.38 1.42 7.75
C ARG A 54 0.21 1.22 8.69
N GLU A 55 -0.34 0.01 8.78
CA GLU A 55 -1.47 -0.25 9.69
C GLU A 55 -1.02 -0.28 11.16
N SER A 56 0.25 -0.59 11.44
CA SER A 56 0.79 -0.52 12.82
C SER A 56 0.94 0.90 13.35
N ILE A 57 1.08 1.91 12.49
CA ILE A 57 1.23 3.31 12.90
C ILE A 57 -0.14 3.93 13.22
N ILE A 58 -1.20 3.54 12.51
CA ILE A 58 -2.54 4.10 12.72
C ILE A 58 -3.19 3.57 14.01
N SER A 59 -2.82 2.37 14.47
CA SER A 59 -3.31 1.80 15.74
C SER A 59 -2.73 2.47 17.00
N GLU A 60 -1.67 3.27 16.88
CA GLU A 60 -1.05 3.96 18.03
C GLU A 60 -1.59 5.39 18.25
N GLU A 61 -2.33 5.95 17.29
CA GLU A 61 -2.85 7.33 17.37
C GLU A 61 -4.34 7.41 17.78
N SER A 62 -5.02 6.29 18.00
CA SER A 62 -6.45 6.24 18.35
C SER A 62 -6.77 6.21 19.86
N ASP A 63 -5.77 6.28 20.73
CA ASP A 63 -5.92 6.27 22.21
C ASP A 63 -5.63 7.66 22.85
N GLY A 64 -5.91 8.76 22.13
CA GLY A 64 -5.72 10.14 22.61
C GLY A 64 -7.03 10.89 22.89
#